data_AF-A0A521FBV2-F1
#
_entry.id   AF-A0A521FBV2-F1
#
_cell.length_a   1.000
_cell.length_b   1.000
_cell.length_c   1.000
_cell.angle_alpha   90.00
_cell.angle_beta   90.00
_cell.angle_gamma   90.00
#
_symmetry.space_group_name_H-M   'P 1'
#
loop_
_entity.id
_entity.type
_entity.pdbx_description
1 polymer ?
#
loop_
_entity_poly.entity_id
_entity_poly.type
_entity_poly.pdbx_seq_one_letter_code
_entity_poly.pdbx_strand_id
1 'polypeptide(L)'
;MKKYILLFLICIQLHAQSYPEFKPLRFDENYKVLEKDTVKKNWYKTMKYMPLSFSGETFLSFGGEIRYQYFYAKNEKWGDDPVDDDGYILNRLLLHADFHSSKYFRAFIQLQSSNANGRIDPSPVDSNPLEVHQGFIDVNVFSEKNKQLIFRVGRQELSYGSQRLVAVRDGPNNRQSFDAAKAIFGINNFRTDLFYSHYVVAEDGIFDDSSNKKRQFWGSYFVLNKIPALKNIDLYYLGYERANANFDDASGKELRHSVGTRIWGKYDEWRYDAEALYQFGDVDSKNIKAWTVSLNTGYQFTSVVLKPEFGFKVELISGDKTNGDNQLNTFNPLFPRGAYFGLASVIGPSNLVDFHPSIGFELAKNIDWVIDYDMFWRYSSEDGIYGPNTIMIYPGDATDAKEIGKQLESEIIYTPNQYLYFRVEATWFKAGDFLKAVGTGKNMFFTGVTAQIKF
;
A
#
# COMPACT_ATOMS: atom_id res chain seq x y z
N MET A 1 8.85 21.71 -66.83
CA MET A 1 7.75 22.05 -65.91
C MET A 1 7.53 20.88 -64.95
N LYS A 2 8.04 20.95 -63.72
CA LYS A 2 7.83 19.92 -62.69
C LYS A 2 6.63 20.34 -61.83
N LYS A 3 5.55 19.55 -61.86
CA LYS A 3 4.39 19.74 -60.97
C LYS A 3 4.71 19.10 -59.63
N TYR A 4 4.80 19.89 -58.58
CA TYR A 4 4.82 19.39 -57.20
C TYR A 4 3.38 19.37 -56.68
N ILE A 5 2.89 18.18 -56.34
CA ILE A 5 1.61 17.99 -55.66
C ILE A 5 1.91 17.99 -54.16
N LEU A 6 1.39 18.99 -53.45
CA LEU A 6 1.49 19.08 -52.01
C LEU A 6 0.33 18.28 -51.39
N LEU A 7 0.64 17.13 -50.76
CA LEU A 7 -0.33 16.35 -50.02
C LEU A 7 -0.43 16.91 -48.59
N PHE A 8 -1.55 17.52 -48.24
CA PHE A 8 -1.87 17.87 -46.86
C PHE A 8 -2.35 16.60 -46.13
N LEU A 9 -1.50 16.06 -45.25
CA LEU A 9 -1.89 15.04 -44.28
C LEU A 9 -2.55 15.74 -43.10
N ILE A 10 -3.89 15.73 -43.09
CA ILE A 10 -4.68 16.11 -41.92
C ILE A 10 -4.61 14.93 -40.94
N CYS A 11 -3.77 15.05 -39.90
CA CYS A 11 -3.82 14.14 -38.75
C CYS A 11 -5.11 14.41 -37.97
N ILE A 12 -6.15 13.64 -38.25
CA ILE A 12 -7.31 13.55 -37.38
C ILE A 12 -6.86 12.75 -36.16
N GLN A 13 -6.60 13.43 -35.03
CA GLN A 13 -6.46 12.77 -33.75
C GLN A 13 -7.83 12.21 -33.35
N LEU A 14 -8.11 10.97 -33.72
CA LEU A 14 -9.21 10.19 -33.14
C LEU A 14 -8.89 10.02 -31.66
N HIS A 15 -9.51 10.86 -30.83
CA HIS A 15 -9.50 10.66 -29.38
C HIS A 15 -10.36 9.43 -29.11
N ALA A 16 -9.72 8.26 -28.99
CA ALA A 16 -10.36 7.12 -28.38
C ALA A 16 -10.84 7.55 -26.99
N GLN A 17 -12.10 7.27 -26.67
CA GLN A 17 -12.68 7.58 -25.36
C GLN A 17 -11.82 6.92 -24.28
N SER A 18 -11.07 7.72 -23.52
CA SER A 18 -10.26 7.24 -22.40
C SER A 18 -11.19 6.90 -21.24
N TYR A 19 -11.18 5.65 -20.79
CA TYR A 19 -11.92 5.25 -19.60
C TYR A 19 -11.23 5.83 -18.34
N PRO A 20 -11.97 6.00 -17.23
CA PRO A 20 -11.35 6.31 -15.95
C PRO A 20 -10.26 5.28 -15.64
N GLU A 21 -9.09 5.75 -15.21
CA GLU A 21 -8.02 4.86 -14.74
C GLU A 21 -8.47 4.09 -13.50
N PHE A 22 -8.09 2.82 -13.43
CA PHE A 22 -8.25 2.00 -12.25
C PHE A 22 -7.57 2.63 -11.02
N LYS A 23 -8.33 2.78 -9.94
CA LYS A 23 -7.82 3.40 -8.69
C LYS A 23 -7.34 2.33 -7.71
N PRO A 24 -6.44 2.65 -6.77
CA PRO A 24 -6.05 1.69 -5.72
C PRO A 24 -7.25 1.17 -4.93
N LEU A 25 -8.17 2.08 -4.57
CA LEU A 25 -9.45 1.75 -3.95
C LEU A 25 -10.51 1.65 -5.05
N ARG A 26 -11.04 0.44 -5.30
CA ARG A 26 -12.02 0.20 -6.38
C ARG A 26 -13.29 1.04 -6.22
N PHE A 27 -13.68 1.31 -4.98
CA PHE A 27 -14.82 2.16 -4.68
C PHE A 27 -14.59 3.66 -4.96
N ASP A 28 -13.38 4.11 -5.26
CA ASP A 28 -13.12 5.51 -5.67
C ASP A 28 -13.25 5.70 -7.20
N GLU A 29 -13.43 4.61 -7.95
CA GLU A 29 -13.69 4.68 -9.39
C GLU A 29 -15.07 5.27 -9.67
N ASN A 30 -15.17 6.10 -10.72
CA ASN A 30 -16.41 6.76 -11.11
C ASN A 30 -16.63 6.68 -12.61
N TYR A 31 -17.60 5.83 -12.99
CA TYR A 31 -17.95 5.58 -14.39
C TYR A 31 -19.17 6.37 -14.87
N LYS A 32 -19.63 7.41 -14.15
CA LYS A 32 -20.76 8.27 -14.58
C LYS A 32 -20.55 8.94 -15.94
N VAL A 33 -19.31 9.03 -16.43
CA VAL A 33 -19.03 9.47 -17.81
C VAL A 33 -19.75 8.60 -18.86
N LEU A 34 -20.06 7.34 -18.53
CA LEU A 34 -20.79 6.40 -19.38
C LEU A 34 -22.30 6.63 -19.40
N GLU A 35 -22.85 7.46 -18.51
CA GLU A 35 -24.28 7.81 -18.46
C GLU A 35 -24.79 8.37 -19.80
N LYS A 36 -23.95 9.18 -20.45
CA LYS A 36 -24.28 9.85 -21.72
C LYS A 36 -23.78 9.09 -22.95
N ASP A 37 -23.22 7.90 -22.75
CA ASP A 37 -22.66 7.11 -23.82
C ASP A 37 -23.77 6.45 -24.65
N THR A 38 -23.77 6.69 -25.96
CA THR A 38 -24.80 6.18 -26.88
C THR A 38 -24.40 4.85 -27.53
N VAL A 39 -23.18 4.35 -27.28
CA VAL A 39 -22.70 3.08 -27.84
C VAL A 39 -23.47 1.92 -27.24
N LYS A 40 -24.35 1.34 -28.04
CA LYS A 40 -25.16 0.17 -27.66
C LYS A 40 -24.35 -1.13 -27.83
N LYS A 41 -24.68 -2.16 -27.04
CA LYS A 41 -24.14 -3.53 -27.14
C LYS A 41 -22.63 -3.66 -26.87
N ASN A 42 -22.08 -2.83 -25.98
CA ASN A 42 -20.73 -3.01 -25.46
C ASN A 42 -20.81 -3.60 -24.04
N TRP A 43 -20.41 -4.88 -23.90
CA TRP A 43 -20.52 -5.61 -22.63
C TRP A 43 -19.76 -4.91 -21.49
N TYR A 44 -18.57 -4.39 -21.77
CA TYR A 44 -17.70 -3.75 -20.78
C TYR A 44 -18.32 -2.44 -20.26
N LYS A 45 -18.83 -1.61 -21.18
CA LYS A 45 -19.53 -0.37 -20.83
C LYS A 45 -20.78 -0.67 -19.99
N THR A 46 -21.58 -1.65 -20.40
CA THR A 46 -22.77 -2.07 -19.63
C THR A 46 -22.38 -2.58 -18.25
N MET A 47 -21.31 -3.37 -18.14
CA MET A 47 -20.81 -3.85 -16.85
C MET A 47 -20.34 -2.69 -15.96
N LYS A 48 -19.64 -1.71 -16.51
CA LYS A 48 -19.17 -0.53 -15.77
C LYS A 48 -20.26 0.47 -15.42
N TYR A 49 -21.35 0.47 -16.16
CA TYR A 49 -22.47 1.36 -15.94
C TYR A 49 -23.75 0.74 -16.52
N MET A 50 -24.50 0.05 -15.66
CA MET A 50 -25.78 -0.56 -15.96
C MET A 50 -26.91 0.30 -15.39
N PRO A 51 -27.57 1.15 -16.19
CA PRO A 51 -28.66 1.97 -15.71
C PRO A 51 -29.86 1.10 -15.32
N LEU A 52 -30.43 1.38 -14.14
CA LEU A 52 -31.63 0.75 -13.60
C LEU A 52 -32.85 1.69 -13.61
N SER A 53 -32.63 2.99 -13.83
CA SER A 53 -33.68 3.98 -14.04
C SER A 53 -33.57 4.62 -15.42
N PHE A 54 -34.69 5.15 -15.95
CA PHE A 54 -34.68 5.92 -17.20
C PHE A 54 -33.83 7.19 -17.12
N SER A 55 -33.68 7.77 -15.92
CA SER A 55 -32.83 8.95 -15.69
C SER A 55 -31.34 8.63 -15.71
N GLY A 56 -30.93 7.37 -15.57
CA GLY A 56 -29.53 6.98 -15.35
C GLY A 56 -29.04 7.17 -13.91
N GLU A 57 -29.77 7.93 -13.09
CA GLU A 57 -29.36 8.25 -11.72
C GLU A 57 -29.30 7.03 -10.78
N THR A 58 -30.04 5.97 -11.09
CA THR A 58 -29.92 4.68 -10.40
C THR A 58 -29.20 3.71 -11.32
N PHE A 59 -28.08 3.15 -10.90
CA PHE A 59 -27.27 2.25 -11.71
C PHE A 59 -26.48 1.25 -10.86
N LEU A 60 -26.04 0.18 -11.51
CA LEU A 60 -25.04 -0.76 -10.99
C LEU A 60 -23.74 -0.64 -11.79
N SER A 61 -22.62 -0.79 -11.10
CA SER A 61 -21.30 -0.96 -11.71
C SER A 61 -20.67 -2.22 -11.17
N PHE A 62 -19.96 -2.95 -12.03
CA PHE A 62 -19.21 -4.14 -11.64
C PHE A 62 -17.76 -4.01 -12.09
N GLY A 63 -16.90 -4.75 -11.42
CA GLY A 63 -15.51 -4.85 -11.82
C GLY A 63 -14.76 -5.85 -10.98
N GLY A 64 -13.48 -5.97 -11.28
CA GLY A 64 -12.65 -6.90 -10.56
C GLY A 64 -11.19 -6.79 -10.87
N GLU A 65 -10.45 -7.64 -10.18
CA GLU A 65 -9.02 -7.81 -10.32
C GLU A 65 -8.69 -9.29 -10.16
N ILE A 66 -7.84 -9.79 -11.04
CA ILE A 66 -7.23 -11.11 -10.93
C ILE A 66 -5.73 -10.89 -10.89
N ARG A 67 -5.05 -11.46 -9.91
CA ARG A 67 -3.59 -11.40 -9.76
C ARG A 67 -3.04 -12.80 -9.57
N TYR A 68 -1.99 -13.11 -10.32
CA TYR A 68 -1.20 -14.32 -10.20
C TYR A 68 0.25 -13.92 -9.94
N GLN A 69 0.88 -14.54 -8.96
CA GLN A 69 2.28 -14.31 -8.64
C GLN A 69 2.97 -15.64 -8.41
N TYR A 70 4.09 -15.87 -9.07
CA TYR A 70 5.03 -16.92 -8.71
C TYR A 70 6.20 -16.29 -7.96
N PHE A 71 6.60 -16.89 -6.86
CA PHE A 71 7.75 -16.48 -6.07
C PHE A 71 8.68 -17.66 -5.83
N TYR A 72 9.99 -17.38 -5.88
CA TYR A 72 11.03 -18.29 -5.47
C TYR A 72 11.98 -17.57 -4.51
N ALA A 73 12.29 -18.21 -3.40
CA ALA A 73 13.20 -17.68 -2.40
C ALA A 73 14.26 -18.73 -2.05
N LYS A 74 15.52 -18.34 -2.11
CA LYS A 74 16.65 -19.12 -1.60
C LYS A 74 17.14 -18.50 -0.31
N ASN A 75 17.25 -19.33 0.74
CA ASN A 75 17.56 -18.91 2.11
C ASN A 75 16.57 -17.84 2.61
N GLU A 76 15.27 -18.11 2.50
CA GLU A 76 14.23 -17.23 3.07
C GLU A 76 14.49 -17.00 4.56
N LYS A 77 14.19 -15.78 5.05
CA LYS A 77 14.59 -15.30 6.38
C LYS A 77 16.05 -15.60 6.72
N TRP A 78 16.94 -15.30 5.77
CA TRP A 78 18.39 -15.50 5.90
C TRP A 78 18.82 -16.95 6.20
N GLY A 79 17.96 -17.90 5.83
CA GLY A 79 18.21 -19.33 5.96
C GLY A 79 17.62 -19.98 7.21
N ASP A 80 16.81 -19.25 7.98
CA ASP A 80 16.15 -19.78 9.17
C ASP A 80 14.82 -20.49 8.83
N ASP A 81 14.18 -20.12 7.72
CA ASP A 81 12.99 -20.83 7.23
C ASP A 81 13.36 -22.15 6.51
N PRO A 82 12.42 -23.11 6.44
CA PRO A 82 12.60 -24.34 5.67
C PRO A 82 12.99 -24.06 4.22
N VAL A 83 13.79 -24.96 3.65
CA VAL A 83 14.15 -24.88 2.23
C VAL A 83 12.94 -25.24 1.37
N ASP A 84 12.58 -24.35 0.45
CA ASP A 84 11.60 -24.57 -0.61
C ASP A 84 12.35 -24.58 -1.95
N ASP A 85 12.44 -25.76 -2.58
CA ASP A 85 13.16 -25.95 -3.84
C ASP A 85 12.36 -25.50 -5.07
N ASP A 86 11.03 -25.41 -4.95
CA ASP A 86 10.11 -25.22 -6.07
C ASP A 86 9.49 -23.80 -6.09
N GLY A 87 9.44 -23.13 -4.94
CA GLY A 87 8.74 -21.87 -4.77
C GLY A 87 7.22 -22.05 -4.69
N TYR A 88 6.49 -20.93 -4.73
CA TYR A 88 5.05 -20.94 -4.49
C TYR A 88 4.30 -19.95 -5.38
N ILE A 89 2.99 -20.18 -5.52
CA ILE A 89 2.08 -19.36 -6.33
C ILE A 89 1.04 -18.73 -5.43
N LEU A 90 0.95 -17.41 -5.47
CA LEU A 90 -0.13 -16.63 -4.90
C LEU A 90 -1.14 -16.25 -5.99
N ASN A 91 -2.41 -16.47 -5.70
CA ASN A 91 -3.51 -16.12 -6.58
C ASN A 91 -4.47 -15.26 -5.79
N ARG A 92 -5.00 -14.21 -6.41
CA ARG A 92 -6.04 -13.35 -5.83
C ARG A 92 -7.10 -12.99 -6.85
N LEU A 93 -8.36 -13.10 -6.44
CA LEU A 93 -9.53 -12.59 -7.15
C LEU A 93 -10.23 -11.56 -6.26
N LEU A 94 -10.44 -10.37 -6.78
CA LEU A 94 -11.36 -9.37 -6.22
C LEU A 94 -12.52 -9.18 -7.20
N LEU A 95 -13.74 -9.33 -6.74
CA LEU A 95 -14.95 -9.10 -7.55
C LEU A 95 -15.88 -8.16 -6.80
N HIS A 96 -16.34 -7.09 -7.43
CA HIS A 96 -17.20 -6.11 -6.76
C HIS A 96 -18.43 -5.72 -7.57
N ALA A 97 -19.44 -5.28 -6.82
CA ALA A 97 -20.63 -4.61 -7.32
C ALA A 97 -20.83 -3.29 -6.55
N ASP A 98 -21.19 -2.25 -7.27
CA ASP A 98 -21.35 -0.90 -6.77
C ASP A 98 -22.69 -0.33 -7.22
N PHE A 99 -23.63 -0.25 -6.28
CA PHE A 99 -24.97 0.26 -6.51
C PHE A 99 -25.06 1.71 -6.12
N HIS A 100 -25.58 2.54 -7.03
CA HIS A 100 -25.86 3.95 -6.78
C HIS A 100 -27.35 4.19 -6.97
N SER A 101 -27.93 4.94 -6.03
CA SER A 101 -29.28 5.47 -6.15
C SER A 101 -29.22 6.99 -5.96
N SER A 102 -29.35 7.72 -7.07
CA SER A 102 -29.13 9.16 -7.12
C SER A 102 -27.69 9.53 -6.70
N LYS A 103 -27.49 10.77 -6.25
CA LYS A 103 -26.24 11.26 -5.67
C LYS A 103 -26.17 11.07 -4.15
N TYR A 104 -27.23 10.55 -3.52
CA TYR A 104 -27.41 10.52 -2.07
C TYR A 104 -27.12 9.17 -1.42
N PHE A 105 -27.28 8.06 -2.15
CA PHE A 105 -27.11 6.73 -1.58
C PHE A 105 -26.25 5.84 -2.48
N ARG A 106 -25.36 5.08 -1.85
CA ARG A 106 -24.57 4.05 -2.50
C ARG A 106 -24.40 2.85 -1.58
N ALA A 107 -24.38 1.65 -2.16
CA ALA A 107 -23.99 0.42 -1.48
C ALA A 107 -22.90 -0.28 -2.30
N PHE A 108 -21.84 -0.72 -1.64
CA PHE A 108 -20.70 -1.39 -2.27
C PHE A 108 -20.44 -2.73 -1.61
N ILE A 109 -20.20 -3.76 -2.42
CA ILE A 109 -19.77 -5.08 -1.96
C ILE A 109 -18.60 -5.55 -2.80
N GLN A 110 -17.62 -6.17 -2.15
CA GLN A 110 -16.48 -6.82 -2.79
C GLN A 110 -16.20 -8.15 -2.13
N LEU A 111 -16.08 -9.19 -2.95
CA LEU A 111 -15.56 -10.49 -2.54
C LEU A 111 -14.05 -10.53 -2.78
N GLN A 112 -13.34 -11.19 -1.88
CA GLN A 112 -11.93 -11.54 -2.05
C GLN A 112 -11.78 -13.06 -1.94
N SER A 113 -10.96 -13.62 -2.82
CA SER A 113 -10.50 -15.01 -2.74
C SER A 113 -9.02 -15.02 -3.00
N SER A 114 -8.27 -15.66 -2.12
CA SER A 114 -6.82 -15.75 -2.22
C SER A 114 -6.32 -17.12 -1.83
N ASN A 115 -5.39 -17.67 -2.62
CA ASN A 115 -4.82 -18.99 -2.39
C ASN A 115 -3.29 -18.94 -2.50
N ALA A 116 -2.60 -19.65 -1.61
CA ALA A 116 -1.15 -19.80 -1.60
C ALA A 116 -0.76 -21.26 -1.90
N ASN A 117 -0.60 -21.57 -3.18
CA ASN A 117 -0.30 -22.93 -3.64
C ASN A 117 1.20 -23.21 -3.55
N GLY A 118 1.59 -24.32 -2.92
CA GLY A 118 2.99 -24.72 -2.75
C GLY A 118 3.74 -23.98 -1.63
N ARG A 119 3.15 -22.94 -1.03
CA ARG A 119 3.73 -22.23 0.11
C ARG A 119 3.77 -23.17 1.31
N ILE A 120 4.95 -23.33 1.90
CA ILE A 120 5.13 -24.04 3.18
C ILE A 120 4.48 -23.19 4.28
N ASP A 121 3.59 -23.80 5.07
CA ASP A 121 2.88 -23.17 6.21
C ASP A 121 2.28 -21.78 5.88
N PRO A 122 1.34 -21.70 4.92
CA PRO A 122 0.75 -20.42 4.54
C PRO A 122 0.01 -19.79 5.71
N SER A 123 0.16 -18.47 5.88
CA SER A 123 -0.60 -17.72 6.87
C SER A 123 -1.91 -17.19 6.30
N PRO A 124 -2.84 -16.70 7.15
CA PRO A 124 -4.02 -15.98 6.68
C PRO A 124 -3.73 -14.68 5.90
N VAL A 125 -2.46 -14.25 5.81
CA VAL A 125 -2.04 -13.14 4.93
C VAL A 125 -1.77 -13.64 3.51
N ASP A 126 -1.47 -14.93 3.34
CA ASP A 126 -1.16 -15.60 2.08
C ASP A 126 -2.39 -16.30 1.49
N SER A 127 -3.19 -16.92 2.34
CA SER A 127 -4.37 -17.71 1.96
C SER A 127 -5.59 -17.23 2.73
N ASN A 128 -6.66 -16.89 2.03
CA ASN A 128 -8.00 -16.68 2.57
C ASN A 128 -8.98 -17.08 1.46
N PRO A 129 -9.46 -18.34 1.47
CA PRO A 129 -10.12 -18.94 0.33
C PRO A 129 -11.29 -18.14 -0.26
N LEU A 130 -12.17 -17.58 0.58
CA LEU A 130 -13.27 -16.73 0.11
C LEU A 130 -13.92 -15.95 1.27
N GLU A 131 -14.02 -14.63 1.10
CA GLU A 131 -14.61 -13.75 2.12
C GLU A 131 -15.32 -12.51 1.51
N VAL A 132 -16.13 -11.84 2.34
CA VAL A 132 -16.75 -10.54 2.00
C VAL A 132 -15.80 -9.43 2.45
N HIS A 133 -14.85 -9.09 1.58
CA HIS A 133 -13.76 -8.16 1.90
C HIS A 133 -14.24 -6.76 2.21
N GLN A 134 -15.24 -6.31 1.45
CA GLN A 134 -15.88 -5.02 1.67
C GLN A 134 -17.38 -5.15 1.53
N GLY A 135 -18.09 -4.44 2.39
CA GLY A 135 -19.54 -4.38 2.44
C GLY A 135 -19.94 -3.14 3.22
N PHE A 136 -20.28 -2.06 2.52
CA PHE A 136 -20.60 -0.79 3.16
C PHE A 136 -21.69 -0.02 2.43
N ILE A 137 -22.26 0.94 3.15
CA ILE A 137 -23.23 1.92 2.64
C ILE A 137 -22.65 3.32 2.82
N ASP A 138 -22.82 4.15 1.80
CA ASP A 138 -22.56 5.57 1.80
C ASP A 138 -23.89 6.35 1.79
N VAL A 139 -24.06 7.26 2.75
CA VAL A 139 -25.10 8.28 2.74
C VAL A 139 -24.44 9.63 2.51
N ASN A 140 -24.70 10.21 1.34
CA ASN A 140 -24.20 11.52 0.96
C ASN A 140 -25.23 12.58 1.36
N VAL A 141 -24.90 13.41 2.35
CA VAL A 141 -25.81 14.45 2.88
C VAL A 141 -25.91 15.62 1.90
N PHE A 142 -24.79 16.00 1.31
CA PHE A 142 -24.75 16.98 0.22
C PHE A 142 -23.60 16.67 -0.72
N SER A 143 -23.90 16.76 -2.02
CA SER A 143 -22.96 16.55 -3.10
C SER A 143 -23.15 17.66 -4.12
N GLU A 144 -22.28 18.66 -3.99
CA GLU A 144 -22.22 19.85 -4.84
C GLU A 144 -20.83 19.94 -5.50
N LYS A 145 -20.70 20.77 -6.53
CA LYS A 145 -19.49 20.85 -7.37
C LYS A 145 -18.17 20.93 -6.59
N ASN A 146 -18.16 21.62 -5.45
CA ASN A 146 -16.95 21.84 -4.65
C ASN A 146 -17.09 21.40 -3.19
N LYS A 147 -18.19 20.72 -2.82
CA LYS A 147 -18.49 20.36 -1.43
C LYS A 147 -19.15 19.00 -1.36
N GLN A 148 -18.65 18.15 -0.48
CA GLN A 148 -19.27 16.86 -0.20
C GLN A 148 -19.21 16.51 1.29
N LEU A 149 -20.24 15.83 1.77
CA LEU A 149 -20.24 15.15 3.07
C LEU A 149 -20.87 13.77 2.92
N ILE A 150 -20.09 12.74 3.19
CA ILE A 150 -20.49 11.34 3.11
C ILE A 150 -20.30 10.69 4.47
N PHE A 151 -21.32 9.97 4.94
CA PHE A 151 -21.21 9.03 6.04
C PHE A 151 -21.14 7.62 5.47
N ARG A 152 -20.08 6.90 5.81
CA ARG A 152 -19.85 5.51 5.42
C ARG A 152 -19.89 4.60 6.63
N VAL A 153 -20.65 3.51 6.55
CA VAL A 153 -20.67 2.47 7.59
C VAL A 153 -20.59 1.09 6.96
N GLY A 154 -19.75 0.23 7.54
CA GLY A 154 -19.58 -1.16 7.14
C GLY A 154 -18.11 -1.55 7.00
N ARG A 155 -17.90 -2.77 6.49
CA ARG A 155 -16.57 -3.31 6.21
C ARG A 155 -15.97 -2.62 4.99
N GLN A 156 -14.78 -2.06 5.14
CA GLN A 156 -14.16 -1.22 4.13
C GLN A 156 -12.64 -1.22 4.25
N GLU A 157 -11.96 -0.88 3.17
CA GLU A 157 -10.53 -0.61 3.21
C GLU A 157 -10.25 0.82 3.71
N LEU A 158 -9.18 0.95 4.49
CA LEU A 158 -8.60 2.24 4.87
C LEU A 158 -7.23 2.36 4.20
N SER A 159 -6.98 3.49 3.55
CA SER A 159 -5.71 3.78 2.88
C SER A 159 -5.42 5.27 3.01
N TYR A 160 -4.29 5.62 3.59
CA TYR A 160 -3.91 7.02 3.83
C TYR A 160 -2.45 7.27 3.46
N GLY A 161 -2.17 8.51 3.06
CA GLY A 161 -0.83 9.00 2.77
C GLY A 161 -0.10 8.18 1.72
N SER A 162 1.17 7.91 2.02
CA SER A 162 2.09 7.05 1.25
C SER A 162 1.84 5.55 1.46
N GLN A 163 0.81 5.18 2.24
CA GLN A 163 0.54 3.81 2.71
C GLN A 163 1.65 3.19 3.58
N ARG A 164 2.50 4.03 4.18
CA ARG A 164 3.50 3.60 5.19
C ARG A 164 2.86 3.19 6.51
N LEU A 165 1.77 3.86 6.92
CA LEU A 165 1.10 3.63 8.21
C LEU A 165 -0.22 2.89 8.08
N VAL A 166 -0.99 3.23 7.04
CA VAL A 166 -2.33 2.67 6.82
C VAL A 166 -2.47 2.37 5.34
N ALA A 167 -2.33 1.09 5.03
CA ALA A 167 -2.43 0.57 3.68
C ALA A 167 -3.60 -0.40 3.57
N VAL A 168 -3.93 -0.72 2.34
CA VAL A 168 -4.79 -1.87 2.02
C VAL A 168 -4.03 -3.20 2.02
N ARG A 169 -2.71 -3.17 2.28
CA ARG A 169 -1.79 -4.32 2.18
C ARG A 169 -1.68 -4.91 0.76
N ASP A 170 -1.37 -4.06 -0.22
CA ASP A 170 -1.21 -4.48 -1.63
C ASP A 170 0.24 -4.90 -1.96
N GLY A 171 0.80 -5.77 -1.13
CA GLY A 171 2.10 -6.41 -1.30
C GLY A 171 1.96 -7.92 -1.12
N PRO A 172 1.62 -8.37 0.11
CA PRO A 172 1.16 -9.73 0.38
C PRO A 172 -0.10 -10.12 -0.43
N ASN A 173 -0.55 -11.38 -0.30
CA ASN A 173 -1.69 -11.85 -1.10
C ASN A 173 -2.99 -11.17 -0.66
N ASN A 174 -3.40 -11.36 0.58
CA ASN A 174 -4.64 -10.82 1.12
C ASN A 174 -4.55 -9.32 1.40
N ARG A 175 -5.51 -8.56 0.88
CA ARG A 175 -5.72 -7.18 1.35
C ARG A 175 -6.35 -7.19 2.73
N GLN A 176 -6.26 -6.08 3.45
CA GLN A 176 -6.81 -5.96 4.80
C GLN A 176 -7.98 -4.98 4.84
N SER A 177 -8.98 -5.28 5.66
CA SER A 177 -10.20 -4.49 5.80
C SER A 177 -10.48 -4.15 7.26
N PHE A 178 -11.41 -3.22 7.44
CA PHE A 178 -11.81 -2.70 8.73
C PHE A 178 -13.33 -2.60 8.78
N ASP A 179 -13.94 -3.04 9.86
CA ASP A 179 -15.33 -2.70 10.15
C ASP A 179 -15.33 -1.30 10.75
N ALA A 180 -15.88 -0.33 10.02
CA ALA A 180 -15.69 1.08 10.36
C ALA A 180 -16.94 1.93 10.16
N ALA A 181 -17.03 2.98 10.98
CA ALA A 181 -17.87 4.14 10.73
C ALA A 181 -16.95 5.32 10.40
N LYS A 182 -17.27 6.04 9.31
CA LYS A 182 -16.41 7.07 8.75
C LYS A 182 -17.22 8.25 8.22
N ALA A 183 -16.78 9.47 8.53
CA ALA A 183 -17.26 10.69 7.91
C ALA A 183 -16.20 11.22 6.94
N ILE A 184 -16.59 11.50 5.70
CA ILE A 184 -15.74 12.00 4.63
C ILE A 184 -16.26 13.37 4.25
N PHE A 185 -15.48 14.41 4.52
CA PHE A 185 -15.81 15.78 4.17
C PHE A 185 -14.80 16.33 3.17
N GLY A 186 -15.29 17.00 2.13
CA GLY A 186 -14.44 17.67 1.15
C GLY A 186 -14.97 19.06 0.83
N ILE A 187 -14.07 20.04 0.79
CA ILE A 187 -14.37 21.40 0.32
C ILE A 187 -13.20 21.95 -0.49
N ASN A 188 -13.45 22.31 -1.75
CA ASN A 188 -12.42 22.82 -2.67
C ASN A 188 -11.19 21.87 -2.75
N ASN A 189 -10.04 22.30 -2.21
CA ASN A 189 -8.79 21.54 -2.22
C ASN A 189 -8.51 20.81 -0.89
N PHE A 190 -9.44 20.88 0.07
CA PHE A 190 -9.34 20.24 1.37
C PHE A 190 -10.23 19.00 1.41
N ARG A 191 -9.69 17.89 1.94
CA ARG A 191 -10.43 16.67 2.27
C ARG A 191 -10.08 16.25 3.68
N THR A 192 -11.06 15.75 4.42
CA THR A 192 -10.84 15.14 5.73
C THR A 192 -11.68 13.90 5.90
N ASP A 193 -11.05 12.92 6.55
CA ASP A 193 -11.66 11.66 6.92
C ASP A 193 -11.60 11.55 8.45
N LEU A 194 -12.74 11.32 9.10
CA LEU A 194 -12.85 11.00 10.54
C LEU A 194 -13.39 9.58 10.66
N PHE A 195 -12.75 8.73 11.45
CA PHE A 195 -13.16 7.33 11.51
C PHE A 195 -12.92 6.68 12.88
N TYR A 196 -13.72 5.67 13.16
CA TYR A 196 -13.49 4.67 14.20
C TYR A 196 -13.72 3.29 13.60
N SER A 197 -12.87 2.33 13.94
CA SER A 197 -12.85 1.03 13.29
C SER A 197 -12.29 -0.09 14.16
N HIS A 198 -12.64 -1.31 13.78
CA HIS A 198 -12.03 -2.55 14.26
C HIS A 198 -11.34 -3.24 13.08
N TYR A 199 -10.13 -3.75 13.32
CA TYR A 199 -9.43 -4.56 12.33
C TYR A 199 -10.20 -5.87 12.09
N VAL A 200 -10.35 -6.26 10.82
CA VAL A 200 -10.93 -7.56 10.46
C VAL A 200 -9.81 -8.59 10.39
N VAL A 201 -9.94 -9.66 11.17
CA VAL A 201 -8.96 -10.74 11.18
C VAL A 201 -9.31 -11.71 10.06
N ALA A 202 -8.35 -11.91 9.16
CA ALA A 202 -8.42 -12.95 8.15
C ALA A 202 -8.21 -14.31 8.82
N GLU A 203 -9.04 -15.27 8.42
CA GLU A 203 -8.99 -16.67 8.84
C GLU A 203 -8.87 -17.57 7.60
N ASP A 204 -8.50 -18.84 7.78
CA ASP A 204 -8.20 -19.74 6.65
C ASP A 204 -9.47 -20.41 6.05
N GLY A 205 -10.66 -20.12 6.57
CA GLY A 205 -11.92 -20.70 6.14
C GLY A 205 -12.63 -19.91 5.04
N ILE A 206 -13.95 -20.11 4.95
CA ILE A 206 -14.83 -19.43 3.99
C ILE A 206 -15.86 -18.63 4.77
N PHE A 207 -15.90 -17.32 4.54
CA PHE A 207 -16.79 -16.36 5.21
C PHE A 207 -16.70 -16.39 6.75
N ASP A 208 -15.52 -16.61 7.30
CA ASP A 208 -15.22 -16.67 8.74
C ASP A 208 -14.50 -15.41 9.27
N ASP A 209 -14.02 -14.53 8.39
CA ASP A 209 -13.38 -13.27 8.74
C ASP A 209 -14.18 -12.42 9.74
N SER A 210 -13.58 -12.15 10.90
CA SER A 210 -14.27 -11.60 12.06
C SER A 210 -13.72 -10.24 12.52
N SER A 211 -14.64 -9.41 13.04
CA SER A 211 -14.30 -8.10 13.61
C SER A 211 -13.56 -8.25 14.93
N ASN A 212 -12.39 -7.63 15.07
CA ASN A 212 -11.58 -7.77 16.27
C ASN A 212 -11.69 -6.55 17.19
N LYS A 213 -12.57 -6.65 18.20
CA LYS A 213 -12.76 -5.62 19.24
C LYS A 213 -11.52 -5.36 20.09
N LYS A 214 -10.54 -6.27 20.08
CA LYS A 214 -9.25 -6.14 20.77
C LYS A 214 -8.19 -5.46 19.90
N ARG A 215 -8.53 -5.04 18.67
CA ARG A 215 -7.68 -4.28 17.76
C ARG A 215 -8.47 -3.10 17.19
N GLN A 216 -8.45 -1.99 17.91
CA GLN A 216 -9.24 -0.80 17.59
C GLN A 216 -8.36 0.24 16.92
N PHE A 217 -8.91 0.97 15.96
CA PHE A 217 -8.20 2.00 15.22
C PHE A 217 -9.12 3.17 14.91
N TRP A 218 -8.69 4.39 15.24
CA TRP A 218 -9.47 5.61 15.04
C TRP A 218 -8.57 6.76 14.65
N GLY A 219 -9.14 7.81 14.07
CA GLY A 219 -8.32 8.95 13.72
C GLY A 219 -9.03 10.01 12.91
N SER A 220 -8.25 11.06 12.65
CA SER A 220 -8.56 12.14 11.74
C SER A 220 -7.41 12.30 10.75
N TYR A 221 -7.75 12.36 9.46
CA TYR A 221 -6.78 12.51 8.38
C TYR A 221 -7.20 13.67 7.50
N PHE A 222 -6.33 14.67 7.36
CA PHE A 222 -6.57 15.91 6.63
C PHE A 222 -5.62 15.98 5.44
N VAL A 223 -6.14 16.29 4.25
CA VAL A 223 -5.37 16.48 3.01
C VAL A 223 -5.67 17.87 2.46
N LEU A 224 -4.62 18.69 2.36
CA LEU A 224 -4.64 20.04 1.83
C LEU A 224 -3.89 20.05 0.49
N ASN A 225 -4.60 20.26 -0.61
CA ASN A 225 -3.99 20.32 -1.94
C ASN A 225 -3.83 21.78 -2.41
N LYS A 226 -2.96 21.98 -3.41
CA LYS A 226 -2.65 23.27 -4.04
C LYS A 226 -2.13 24.33 -3.05
N ILE A 227 -1.33 23.91 -2.07
CA ILE A 227 -0.57 24.83 -1.22
C ILE A 227 0.57 25.46 -2.03
N PRO A 228 0.70 26.79 -2.07
CA PRO A 228 1.81 27.45 -2.76
C PRO A 228 3.17 26.90 -2.30
N ALA A 229 4.08 26.69 -3.26
CA ALA A 229 5.40 26.04 -3.10
C ALA A 229 5.38 24.55 -2.67
N LEU A 230 4.54 24.15 -1.70
CA LEU A 230 4.55 22.79 -1.12
C LEU A 230 3.67 21.78 -1.85
N LYS A 231 2.78 22.25 -2.73
CA LYS A 231 1.76 21.45 -3.46
C LYS A 231 0.74 20.80 -2.55
N ASN A 232 1.10 19.81 -1.75
CA ASN A 232 0.17 19.06 -0.91
C ASN A 232 0.74 18.83 0.49
N ILE A 233 -0.14 18.87 1.49
CA ILE A 233 0.16 18.61 2.89
C ILE A 233 -0.90 17.66 3.45
N ASP A 234 -0.44 16.60 4.12
CA ASP A 234 -1.28 15.77 4.96
C ASP A 234 -1.00 16.10 6.44
N LEU A 235 -2.04 16.12 7.26
CA LEU A 235 -1.96 16.23 8.73
C LEU A 235 -2.83 15.14 9.32
N TYR A 236 -2.38 14.47 10.38
CA TYR A 236 -3.17 13.37 10.94
C TYR A 236 -2.94 13.15 12.43
N TYR A 237 -3.99 12.63 13.06
CA TYR A 237 -3.97 11.97 14.35
C TYR A 237 -4.53 10.55 14.17
N LEU A 238 -3.80 9.55 14.66
CA LEU A 238 -4.18 8.14 14.58
C LEU A 238 -4.04 7.50 15.97
N GLY A 239 -5.13 6.97 16.52
CA GLY A 239 -5.14 6.17 17.74
C GLY A 239 -5.29 4.68 17.41
N TYR A 240 -4.55 3.86 18.13
CA TYR A 240 -4.49 2.42 17.95
C TYR A 240 -4.46 1.73 19.31
N GLU A 241 -5.33 0.74 19.50
CA GLU A 241 -5.31 -0.11 20.68
C GLU A 241 -5.19 -1.57 20.26
N ARG A 242 -4.27 -2.33 20.88
CA ARG A 242 -4.26 -3.79 20.79
C ARG A 242 -4.06 -4.45 22.16
N ALA A 243 -4.74 -5.57 22.40
CA ALA A 243 -4.68 -6.25 23.69
C ALA A 243 -3.32 -6.91 24.01
N ASN A 244 -2.61 -7.39 22.99
CA ASN A 244 -1.36 -8.12 23.15
C ASN A 244 -0.32 -7.59 22.16
N ALA A 245 0.53 -6.70 22.63
CA ALA A 245 1.77 -6.27 22.00
C ALA A 245 2.94 -7.08 22.57
N ASN A 246 3.96 -7.29 21.74
CA ASN A 246 5.22 -7.90 22.14
C ASN A 246 6.36 -7.24 21.38
N PHE A 247 7.09 -6.38 22.08
CA PHE A 247 8.32 -5.71 21.68
C PHE A 247 9.48 -6.28 22.51
N ASP A 248 10.72 -5.94 22.14
CA ASP A 248 11.92 -6.50 22.78
C ASP A 248 11.96 -6.23 24.28
N ASP A 249 11.57 -5.01 24.66
CA ASP A 249 11.55 -4.56 26.05
C ASP A 249 10.14 -4.19 26.54
N ALA A 250 9.06 -4.63 25.87
CA ALA A 250 7.70 -4.35 26.35
C ALA A 250 6.66 -5.38 25.87
N SER A 251 5.76 -5.80 26.75
CA SER A 251 4.64 -6.66 26.36
C SER A 251 3.36 -6.29 27.10
N GLY A 252 2.20 -6.67 26.55
CA GLY A 252 0.89 -6.44 27.16
C GLY A 252 -0.02 -5.56 26.31
N LYS A 253 -0.98 -4.87 26.96
CA LYS A 253 -1.93 -4.00 26.26
C LYS A 253 -1.21 -2.76 25.76
N GLU A 254 -1.38 -2.45 24.48
CA GLU A 254 -0.85 -1.24 23.85
C GLU A 254 -1.99 -0.26 23.56
N LEU A 255 -1.84 0.97 24.06
CA LEU A 255 -2.61 2.14 23.65
C LEU A 255 -1.64 3.15 23.05
N ARG A 256 -1.70 3.32 21.73
CA ARG A 256 -0.78 4.19 20.99
C ARG A 256 -1.54 5.29 20.27
N HIS A 257 -0.99 6.49 20.34
CA HIS A 257 -1.39 7.65 19.56
C HIS A 257 -0.24 8.08 18.67
N SER A 258 -0.55 8.46 17.43
CA SER A 258 0.40 9.00 16.47
C SER A 258 -0.09 10.34 15.96
N VAL A 259 0.78 11.34 15.93
CA VAL A 259 0.53 12.63 15.29
C VAL A 259 1.61 12.87 14.25
N GLY A 260 1.24 13.28 13.05
CA GLY A 260 2.21 13.45 11.98
C GLY A 260 1.76 14.33 10.83
N THR A 261 2.70 14.57 9.93
CA THR A 261 2.50 15.35 8.72
C THR A 261 3.28 14.75 7.56
N ARG A 262 2.75 14.94 6.35
CA ARG A 262 3.40 14.58 5.10
C ARG A 262 3.35 15.74 4.13
N ILE A 263 4.44 16.02 3.44
CA ILE A 263 4.52 17.03 2.39
C ILE A 263 4.94 16.33 1.11
N TRP A 264 4.12 16.44 0.06
CA TRP A 264 4.32 15.66 -1.15
C TRP A 264 3.90 16.42 -2.41
N GLY A 265 4.60 16.15 -3.51
CA GLY A 265 4.30 16.82 -4.77
C GLY A 265 5.31 16.55 -5.88
N LYS A 266 5.06 17.24 -6.98
CA LYS A 266 5.97 17.32 -8.12
C LYS A 266 6.15 18.79 -8.51
N TYR A 267 7.38 19.15 -8.84
CA TYR A 267 7.76 20.47 -9.34
C TYR A 267 8.75 20.28 -10.48
N ASP A 268 8.36 20.65 -11.70
CA ASP A 268 9.09 20.34 -12.92
C ASP A 268 9.48 18.84 -12.97
N GLU A 269 10.77 18.53 -13.12
CA GLU A 269 11.28 17.16 -13.14
C GLU A 269 11.53 16.54 -11.75
N TRP A 270 11.26 17.29 -10.66
CA TRP A 270 11.41 16.81 -9.30
C TRP A 270 10.12 16.18 -8.77
N ARG A 271 10.27 15.10 -8.02
CA ARG A 271 9.25 14.59 -7.10
C ARG A 271 9.80 14.54 -5.68
N TYR A 272 8.93 14.78 -4.71
CA TYR A 272 9.27 14.68 -3.29
C TYR A 272 8.07 14.17 -2.49
N ASP A 273 8.38 13.44 -1.43
CA ASP A 273 7.46 12.93 -0.42
C ASP A 273 8.25 12.84 0.89
N ALA A 274 7.91 13.69 1.85
CA ALA A 274 8.54 13.72 3.16
C ALA A 274 7.48 13.54 4.23
N GLU A 275 7.67 12.61 5.16
CA GLU A 275 6.70 12.29 6.21
C GLU A 275 7.41 12.20 7.57
N ALA A 276 6.82 12.79 8.60
CA ALA A 276 7.36 12.75 9.95
C ALA A 276 6.22 12.63 10.95
N LEU A 277 6.42 11.81 11.98
CA LEU A 277 5.41 11.59 13.01
C LEU A 277 6.02 11.18 14.34
N TYR A 278 5.27 11.43 15.41
CA TYR A 278 5.61 11.07 16.78
C TYR A 278 4.51 10.21 17.38
N GLN A 279 4.91 9.21 18.17
CA GLN A 279 4.04 8.27 18.85
C GLN A 279 4.19 8.36 20.37
N PHE A 280 3.06 8.32 21.07
CA PHE A 280 2.95 8.37 22.52
C PHE A 280 1.79 7.50 23.03
N GLY A 281 1.71 7.31 24.35
CA GLY A 281 0.79 6.38 25.00
C GLY A 281 1.57 5.37 25.83
N ASP A 282 1.11 4.13 25.88
CA ASP A 282 1.68 3.10 26.74
C ASP A 282 1.60 1.69 26.15
N VAL A 283 2.55 0.86 26.57
CA VAL A 283 2.45 -0.60 26.53
C VAL A 283 2.55 -1.09 27.96
N ASP A 284 1.40 -1.44 28.53
CA ASP A 284 1.24 -1.78 29.95
C ASP A 284 1.88 -0.71 30.87
N SER A 285 3.00 -1.03 31.53
CA SER A 285 3.68 -0.11 32.45
C SER A 285 4.70 0.83 31.80
N LYS A 286 4.98 0.70 30.51
CA LYS A 286 6.01 1.49 29.78
C LYS A 286 5.40 2.58 28.92
N ASN A 287 5.99 3.78 28.98
CA ASN A 287 5.54 4.94 28.22
C ASN A 287 6.14 4.95 26.81
N ILE A 288 5.30 5.08 25.78
CA ILE A 288 5.75 5.16 24.40
C ILE A 288 6.34 6.56 24.12
N LYS A 289 7.56 6.57 23.54
CA LYS A 289 8.17 7.76 22.92
C LYS A 289 8.90 7.33 21.65
N ALA A 290 8.15 7.17 20.58
CA ALA A 290 8.69 6.68 19.31
C ALA A 290 8.42 7.68 18.19
N TRP A 291 9.17 7.61 17.10
CA TRP A 291 9.01 8.51 15.97
C TRP A 291 9.60 7.91 14.70
N THR A 292 9.19 8.46 13.56
CA THR A 292 9.85 8.22 12.29
C THR A 292 9.91 9.49 11.47
N VAL A 293 10.96 9.59 10.65
CA VAL A 293 11.10 10.59 9.58
C VAL A 293 11.49 9.83 8.32
N SER A 294 10.83 10.13 7.21
CA SER A 294 11.15 9.60 5.90
C SER A 294 11.21 10.69 4.84
N LEU A 295 12.07 10.46 3.85
CA LEU A 295 12.17 11.29 2.65
C LEU A 295 12.30 10.35 1.45
N ASN A 296 11.47 10.56 0.45
CA ASN A 296 11.57 9.95 -0.87
C ASN A 296 11.53 11.06 -1.93
N THR A 297 12.64 11.25 -2.62
CA THR A 297 12.78 12.26 -3.68
C THR A 297 13.34 11.65 -4.95
N GLY A 298 13.11 12.30 -6.08
CA GLY A 298 13.73 11.89 -7.34
C GLY A 298 13.73 13.01 -8.37
N TYR A 299 14.64 12.88 -9.32
CA TYR A 299 14.79 13.81 -10.44
C TYR A 299 14.82 13.04 -11.76
N GLN A 300 13.93 13.40 -12.69
CA GLN A 300 13.81 12.74 -13.99
C GLN A 300 14.47 13.54 -15.12
N PHE A 301 15.44 12.95 -15.81
CA PHE A 301 16.08 13.57 -16.97
C PHE A 301 15.24 13.38 -18.24
N THR A 302 14.17 14.16 -18.39
CA THR A 302 13.18 14.02 -19.48
C THR A 302 13.74 14.22 -20.89
N SER A 303 14.87 14.91 -21.03
CA SER A 303 15.54 15.20 -22.31
C SER A 303 16.60 14.18 -22.73
N VAL A 304 16.86 13.15 -21.91
CA VAL A 304 17.85 12.10 -22.18
C VAL A 304 17.14 10.83 -22.64
N VAL A 305 17.79 10.05 -23.51
CA VAL A 305 17.26 8.75 -23.98
C VAL A 305 16.97 7.85 -22.77
N LEU A 306 15.83 7.15 -22.79
CA LEU A 306 15.29 6.34 -21.68
C LEU A 306 14.86 7.14 -20.43
N LYS A 307 14.90 8.48 -20.47
CA LYS A 307 14.48 9.40 -19.41
C LYS A 307 14.85 8.94 -17.99
N PRO A 308 16.14 8.72 -17.70
CA PRO A 308 16.55 8.15 -16.43
C PRO A 308 16.06 9.00 -15.26
N GLU A 309 15.54 8.34 -14.24
CA GLU A 309 15.14 8.97 -12.99
C GLU A 309 16.07 8.51 -11.87
N PHE A 310 16.76 9.45 -11.23
CA PHE A 310 17.54 9.15 -10.04
C PHE A 310 16.67 9.39 -8.81
N GLY A 311 16.44 8.33 -8.06
CA GLY A 311 15.66 8.35 -6.83
C GLY A 311 16.56 8.24 -5.60
N PHE A 312 16.09 8.83 -4.52
CA PHE A 312 16.74 8.75 -3.22
C PHE A 312 15.68 8.61 -2.14
N LYS A 313 15.79 7.55 -1.33
CA LYS A 313 14.99 7.33 -0.13
C LYS A 313 15.91 7.29 1.09
N VAL A 314 15.39 7.70 2.24
CA VAL A 314 16.02 7.55 3.56
C VAL A 314 14.94 7.55 4.63
N GLU A 315 15.11 6.68 5.62
CA GLU A 315 14.21 6.62 6.76
C GLU A 315 14.99 6.48 8.07
N LEU A 316 14.49 7.19 9.08
CA LEU A 316 14.96 7.11 10.45
C LEU A 316 13.76 6.68 11.28
N ILE A 317 13.88 5.53 11.93
CA ILE A 317 12.77 4.85 12.59
C ILE A 317 13.23 4.44 13.97
N SER A 318 12.67 5.05 15.02
CA SER A 318 13.19 4.88 16.37
C SER A 318 13.07 3.43 16.85
N GLY A 319 14.10 3.01 17.58
CA GLY A 319 14.14 1.78 18.37
C GLY A 319 14.43 2.09 19.83
N ASP A 320 14.19 1.12 20.70
CA ASP A 320 14.39 1.25 22.13
C ASP A 320 15.85 1.58 22.49
N LYS A 321 16.04 2.53 23.39
CA LYS A 321 17.37 3.09 23.70
C LYS A 321 17.99 2.50 24.97
N THR A 322 17.18 1.98 25.88
CA THR A 322 17.64 1.55 27.20
C THR A 322 16.74 0.42 27.68
N ASN A 323 17.22 -0.81 27.55
CA ASN A 323 16.48 -1.97 28.01
C ASN A 323 16.22 -1.89 29.54
N GLY A 324 14.99 -2.19 29.95
CA GLY A 324 14.56 -2.27 31.34
C GLY A 324 14.19 -0.93 31.97
N ASP A 325 14.18 0.17 31.22
CA ASP A 325 13.68 1.45 31.71
C ASP A 325 12.13 1.52 31.64
N ASN A 326 11.53 2.68 31.93
CA ASN A 326 10.08 2.85 31.91
C ASN A 326 9.54 3.41 30.58
N GLN A 327 10.31 3.31 29.50
CA GLN A 327 10.00 3.83 28.20
C GLN A 327 10.00 2.71 27.15
N LEU A 328 9.31 2.98 26.04
CA LEU A 328 9.43 2.20 24.82
C LEU A 328 9.67 3.18 23.67
N ASN A 329 10.85 3.15 23.06
CA ASN A 329 11.15 3.97 21.89
C ASN A 329 10.95 3.25 20.55
N THR A 330 10.58 1.97 20.56
CA THR A 330 10.27 1.21 19.34
C THR A 330 9.04 1.76 18.62
N PHE A 331 9.25 2.16 17.37
CA PHE A 331 8.19 2.63 16.49
C PHE A 331 7.30 1.48 16.01
N ASN A 332 5.99 1.75 15.90
CA ASN A 332 5.00 0.81 15.38
C ASN A 332 4.36 1.38 14.09
N PRO A 333 4.53 0.74 12.91
CA PRO A 333 3.94 1.20 11.65
C PRO A 333 2.43 1.02 11.53
N LEU A 334 1.75 0.48 12.54
CA LEU A 334 0.30 0.23 12.58
C LEU A 334 -0.14 -0.83 11.56
N PHE A 335 -0.50 -0.40 10.35
CA PHE A 335 -1.11 -1.22 9.30
C PHE A 335 -0.40 -0.98 7.95
N PRO A 336 0.91 -1.23 7.84
CA PRO A 336 1.70 -0.91 6.64
C PRO A 336 1.34 -1.81 5.45
N ARG A 337 1.89 -1.45 4.28
CA ARG A 337 1.69 -2.18 3.02
C ARG A 337 2.18 -3.65 3.03
N GLY A 338 3.07 -4.03 3.95
CA GLY A 338 3.75 -5.32 3.95
C GLY A 338 4.96 -5.33 3.03
N ALA A 339 4.80 -4.94 1.76
CA ALA A 339 5.89 -4.73 0.81
C ALA A 339 6.52 -3.34 0.95
N TYR A 340 7.14 -3.12 2.09
CA TYR A 340 7.68 -1.81 2.46
C TYR A 340 8.98 -1.48 1.71
N PHE A 341 9.88 -2.46 1.63
CA PHE A 341 11.20 -2.37 0.98
C PHE A 341 11.31 -3.38 -0.18
N GLY A 342 10.26 -3.48 -1.00
CA GLY A 342 10.15 -4.50 -2.05
C GLY A 342 9.28 -5.70 -1.64
N LEU A 343 9.01 -6.63 -2.56
CA LEU A 343 8.11 -7.77 -2.28
C LEU A 343 8.73 -8.84 -1.37
N ALA A 344 10.05 -8.95 -1.29
CA ALA A 344 10.71 -9.86 -0.35
C ALA A 344 10.31 -9.57 1.12
N SER A 345 10.08 -8.30 1.47
CA SER A 345 9.37 -7.86 2.69
C SER A 345 9.86 -8.44 4.03
N VAL A 346 11.15 -8.81 4.15
CA VAL A 346 11.65 -9.53 5.34
C VAL A 346 11.93 -8.63 6.56
N ILE A 347 12.08 -7.32 6.36
CA ILE A 347 12.35 -6.34 7.43
C ILE A 347 11.19 -5.35 7.47
N GLY A 348 10.72 -5.07 8.68
CA GLY A 348 9.71 -4.06 8.97
C GLY A 348 10.31 -2.75 9.48
N PRO A 349 9.54 -1.65 9.37
CA PRO A 349 9.97 -0.33 9.82
C PRO A 349 9.83 -0.20 11.35
N SER A 350 10.73 -0.81 12.12
CA SER A 350 10.86 -0.65 13.58
C SER A 350 12.32 -0.81 13.96
N ASN A 351 12.87 0.12 14.76
CA ASN A 351 14.31 0.15 15.08
C ASN A 351 15.22 0.14 13.82
N LEU A 352 14.96 1.03 12.87
CA LEU A 352 15.57 0.96 11.54
C LEU A 352 16.13 2.32 11.10
N VAL A 353 17.29 2.27 10.45
CA VAL A 353 17.85 3.33 9.62
C VAL A 353 18.18 2.72 8.28
N ASP A 354 17.72 3.34 7.21
CA ASP A 354 17.95 2.84 5.87
C ASP A 354 18.18 3.94 4.82
N PHE A 355 18.87 3.55 3.75
CA PHE A 355 19.31 4.44 2.69
C PHE A 355 19.27 3.69 1.37
N HIS A 356 18.50 4.22 0.42
CA HIS A 356 18.02 3.50 -0.76
C HIS A 356 18.09 4.40 -2.00
N PRO A 357 19.28 4.54 -2.61
CA PRO A 357 19.42 5.11 -3.95
C PRO A 357 18.78 4.20 -4.98
N SER A 358 18.14 4.81 -5.97
CA SER A 358 17.51 4.10 -7.08
C SER A 358 17.76 4.79 -8.41
N ILE A 359 17.68 4.00 -9.49
CA ILE A 359 17.65 4.51 -10.86
C ILE A 359 16.54 3.80 -11.64
N GLY A 360 15.70 4.58 -12.30
CA GLY A 360 14.62 4.11 -13.17
C GLY A 360 14.87 4.50 -14.62
N PHE A 361 14.40 3.68 -15.57
CA PHE A 361 14.49 3.91 -17.01
C PHE A 361 13.16 3.60 -17.69
N GLU A 362 12.70 4.49 -18.58
CA GLU A 362 11.63 4.20 -19.55
C GLU A 362 12.24 3.48 -20.76
N LEU A 363 12.30 2.14 -20.72
CA LEU A 363 12.90 1.33 -21.79
C LEU A 363 12.14 1.44 -23.12
N ALA A 364 10.81 1.51 -23.03
CA ALA A 364 9.91 1.74 -24.15
C ALA A 364 8.59 2.33 -23.63
N LYS A 365 7.66 2.63 -24.55
CA LYS A 365 6.29 2.99 -24.15
C LYS A 365 5.70 1.86 -23.31
N ASN A 366 5.40 2.16 -22.05
CA ASN A 366 4.83 1.25 -21.06
C ASN A 366 5.76 0.13 -20.54
N ILE A 367 7.08 0.24 -20.75
CA ILE A 367 8.06 -0.68 -20.17
C ILE A 367 9.05 0.14 -19.34
N ASP A 368 9.05 -0.10 -18.04
CA ASP A 368 9.92 0.56 -17.07
C ASP A 368 10.89 -0.45 -16.46
N TRP A 369 12.12 -0.04 -16.22
CA TRP A 369 13.12 -0.81 -15.48
C TRP A 369 13.62 0.01 -14.30
N VAL A 370 13.53 -0.53 -13.10
CA VAL A 370 13.98 0.12 -11.87
C VAL A 370 15.02 -0.75 -11.19
N ILE A 371 16.09 -0.12 -10.71
CA ILE A 371 17.09 -0.71 -9.82
C ILE A 371 17.09 0.11 -8.52
N ASP A 372 17.03 -0.56 -7.38
CA ASP A 372 17.04 0.04 -6.03
C ASP A 372 18.10 -0.68 -5.19
N TYR A 373 18.90 0.06 -4.43
CA TYR A 373 19.93 -0.51 -3.57
C TYR A 373 19.76 -0.01 -2.14
N ASP A 374 19.23 -0.85 -1.26
CA ASP A 374 18.90 -0.52 0.11
C ASP A 374 20.00 -1.00 1.08
N MET A 375 20.27 -0.22 2.11
CA MET A 375 21.25 -0.52 3.15
C MET A 375 20.62 -0.31 4.50
N PHE A 376 20.63 -1.34 5.35
CA PHE A 376 19.85 -1.39 6.58
C PHE A 376 20.76 -1.44 7.82
N TRP A 377 20.44 -0.59 8.79
CA TRP A 377 21.03 -0.61 10.13
C TRP A 377 19.95 -0.57 11.20
N ARG A 378 20.23 -1.20 12.34
CA ARG A 378 19.44 -0.96 13.55
C ARG A 378 19.64 0.48 14.02
N TYR A 379 18.56 1.17 14.34
CA TYR A 379 18.65 2.53 14.91
C TYR A 379 19.38 2.49 16.26
N SER A 380 18.99 1.56 17.13
CA SER A 380 19.56 1.26 18.44
C SER A 380 20.06 -0.19 18.50
N SER A 381 21.19 -0.40 19.16
CA SER A 381 21.71 -1.75 19.46
C SER A 381 20.94 -2.43 20.59
N GLU A 382 20.23 -1.66 21.42
CA GLU A 382 19.47 -2.14 22.59
C GLU A 382 18.08 -2.70 22.24
N ASP A 383 17.74 -2.75 20.94
CA ASP A 383 16.44 -3.23 20.46
C ASP A 383 16.65 -4.19 19.27
N GLY A 384 15.68 -5.06 19.09
CA GLY A 384 15.65 -6.08 18.04
C GLY A 384 15.31 -5.53 16.66
N ILE A 385 15.13 -6.46 15.71
CA ILE A 385 14.50 -6.16 14.41
C ILE A 385 13.15 -6.84 14.33
N TYR A 386 12.25 -6.25 13.54
CA TYR A 386 10.87 -6.68 13.44
C TYR A 386 10.49 -6.90 11.98
N GLY A 387 9.49 -7.74 11.73
CA GLY A 387 8.85 -7.85 10.43
C GLY A 387 7.87 -6.70 10.18
N PRO A 388 7.33 -6.55 8.95
CA PRO A 388 6.41 -5.46 8.60
C PRO A 388 5.16 -5.37 9.49
N ASN A 389 4.73 -6.48 10.08
CA ASN A 389 3.60 -6.55 11.02
C ASN A 389 4.00 -6.31 12.49
N THR A 390 5.24 -5.86 12.74
CA THR A 390 5.80 -5.61 14.07
C THR A 390 5.96 -6.87 14.92
N ILE A 391 6.00 -8.05 14.30
CA ILE A 391 6.46 -9.27 15.00
C ILE A 391 7.98 -9.20 15.09
N MET A 392 8.51 -9.38 16.29
CA MET A 392 9.95 -9.45 16.52
C MET A 392 10.54 -10.67 15.81
N ILE A 393 11.62 -10.45 15.06
CA ILE A 393 12.36 -11.51 14.37
C ILE A 393 13.54 -11.96 15.22
N TYR A 394 14.37 -11.00 15.65
CA TYR A 394 15.48 -11.24 16.56
C TYR A 394 15.50 -10.16 17.65
N PRO A 395 15.76 -10.52 18.91
CA PRO A 395 15.98 -9.57 19.99
C PRO A 395 17.31 -8.82 19.82
N GLY A 396 17.48 -7.72 20.54
CA GLY A 396 18.67 -6.87 20.49
C GLY A 396 19.83 -7.33 21.37
N ASP A 397 19.60 -8.26 22.31
CA ASP A 397 20.49 -8.61 23.42
C ASP A 397 21.72 -9.46 23.05
N ALA A 398 21.74 -10.06 21.86
CA ALA A 398 22.82 -10.97 21.46
C ALA A 398 24.10 -10.27 20.96
N THR A 399 24.02 -9.02 20.49
CA THR A 399 25.17 -8.28 19.94
C THR A 399 24.89 -6.78 19.82
N ASP A 400 25.94 -5.96 19.88
CA ASP A 400 25.86 -4.51 19.61
C ASP A 400 25.95 -4.16 18.11
N ALA A 401 26.13 -5.14 17.23
CA ALA A 401 26.28 -4.91 15.79
C ALA A 401 25.03 -4.27 15.19
N LYS A 402 25.17 -3.13 14.51
CA LYS A 402 24.02 -2.42 13.92
C LYS A 402 23.73 -2.78 12.48
N GLU A 403 24.71 -3.20 11.68
CA GLU A 403 24.49 -3.50 10.26
C GLU A 403 23.62 -4.76 10.11
N ILE A 404 22.41 -4.56 9.58
CA ILE A 404 21.47 -5.64 9.30
C ILE A 404 21.83 -6.28 7.96
N GLY A 405 22.05 -5.46 6.91
CA GLY A 405 22.45 -5.97 5.60
C GLY A 405 22.25 -4.98 4.47
N LYS A 406 22.39 -5.47 3.24
CA LYS A 406 22.26 -4.67 2.01
C LYS A 406 21.46 -5.44 0.99
N GLN A 407 20.57 -4.76 0.29
CA GLN A 407 19.64 -5.35 -0.65
C GLN A 407 19.79 -4.68 -2.01
N LEU A 408 19.98 -5.47 -3.06
CA LEU A 408 19.89 -5.00 -4.44
C LEU A 408 18.61 -5.54 -5.05
N GLU A 409 17.74 -4.64 -5.49
CA GLU A 409 16.49 -4.96 -6.17
C GLU A 409 16.54 -4.50 -7.62
N SER A 410 15.92 -5.28 -8.49
CA SER A 410 15.67 -4.90 -9.87
C SER A 410 14.29 -5.37 -10.28
N GLU A 411 13.52 -4.51 -10.93
CA GLU A 411 12.20 -4.84 -11.45
C GLU A 411 11.98 -4.31 -12.87
N ILE A 412 11.34 -5.12 -13.71
CA ILE A 412 10.86 -4.69 -15.02
C ILE A 412 9.34 -4.74 -14.98
N ILE A 413 8.71 -3.60 -15.25
CA ILE A 413 7.26 -3.44 -15.26
C ILE A 413 6.81 -3.23 -16.70
N TYR A 414 5.81 -4.01 -17.13
CA TYR A 414 5.17 -3.86 -18.44
C TYR A 414 3.67 -3.66 -18.29
N THR A 415 3.18 -2.52 -18.77
CA THR A 415 1.76 -2.13 -18.71
C THR A 415 1.17 -1.91 -20.11
N PRO A 416 0.94 -2.98 -20.91
CA PRO A 416 0.53 -2.85 -22.30
C PRO A 416 -0.68 -1.92 -22.50
N ASN A 417 -1.61 -1.93 -21.55
CA ASN A 417 -2.76 -1.04 -21.46
C ASN A 417 -3.26 -0.98 -20.00
N GLN A 418 -4.32 -0.22 -19.73
CA GLN A 418 -4.87 -0.05 -18.38
C GLN A 418 -5.38 -1.36 -17.71
N TYR A 419 -5.70 -2.40 -18.49
CA TYR A 419 -6.27 -3.66 -18.00
C TYR A 419 -5.21 -4.67 -17.59
N LEU A 420 -4.01 -4.60 -18.19
CA LEU A 420 -2.97 -5.60 -18.06
C LEU A 420 -1.72 -5.02 -17.39
N TYR A 421 -1.22 -5.74 -16.39
CA TYR A 421 0.01 -5.41 -15.68
C TYR A 421 0.86 -6.66 -15.52
N PHE A 422 2.15 -6.54 -15.87
CA PHE A 422 3.15 -7.58 -15.69
C PHE A 422 4.36 -7.01 -14.97
N ARG A 423 4.95 -7.80 -14.07
CA ARG A 423 6.21 -7.46 -13.39
C ARG A 423 7.09 -8.68 -13.27
N VAL A 424 8.37 -8.52 -13.51
CA VAL A 424 9.41 -9.45 -13.08
C VAL A 424 10.31 -8.71 -12.11
N GLU A 425 10.65 -9.33 -10.99
CA GLU A 425 11.52 -8.74 -9.97
C GLU A 425 12.54 -9.73 -9.44
N ALA A 426 13.66 -9.22 -8.99
CA ALA A 426 14.67 -9.97 -8.27
C ALA A 426 15.27 -9.12 -7.16
N THR A 427 15.48 -9.73 -6.01
CA THR A 427 16.07 -9.13 -4.81
C THR A 427 17.21 -10.03 -4.34
N TRP A 428 18.41 -9.47 -4.23
CA TRP A 428 19.54 -10.12 -3.59
C TRP A 428 19.86 -9.39 -2.28
N PHE A 429 19.85 -10.12 -1.17
CA PHE A 429 20.14 -9.58 0.15
C PHE A 429 21.43 -10.17 0.70
N LYS A 430 22.39 -9.31 1.03
CA LYS A 430 23.62 -9.66 1.72
C LYS A 430 23.47 -9.45 3.22
N ALA A 431 23.59 -10.52 4.00
CA ALA A 431 23.50 -10.46 5.46
C ALA A 431 24.66 -9.65 6.06
N GLY A 432 24.32 -8.71 6.92
CA GLY A 432 25.24 -7.91 7.74
C GLY A 432 25.67 -8.65 8.99
N ASP A 433 26.44 -7.96 9.84
CA ASP A 433 27.05 -8.58 11.01
C ASP A 433 26.04 -8.89 12.12
N PHE A 434 24.95 -8.11 12.24
CA PHE A 434 23.86 -8.41 13.16
C PHE A 434 23.25 -9.78 12.85
N LEU A 435 22.79 -9.99 11.61
CA LEU A 435 22.12 -11.23 11.20
C LEU A 435 23.00 -12.47 11.31
N LYS A 436 24.31 -12.34 11.10
CA LYS A 436 25.27 -13.44 11.28
C LYS A 436 25.51 -13.79 12.74
N ALA A 437 25.29 -12.84 13.65
CA ALA A 437 25.46 -13.07 15.08
C ALA A 437 24.21 -13.70 15.71
N VAL A 438 23.01 -13.36 15.21
CA VAL A 438 21.73 -13.73 15.86
C VAL A 438 20.99 -14.88 15.18
N GLY A 439 21.35 -15.25 13.95
CA GLY A 439 20.71 -16.33 13.19
C GLY A 439 21.68 -17.03 12.25
N THR A 440 21.15 -17.71 11.22
CA THR A 440 22.01 -18.41 10.25
C THR A 440 22.83 -17.43 9.39
N GLY A 441 22.32 -16.20 9.18
CA GLY A 441 23.04 -15.12 8.53
C GLY A 441 23.43 -15.39 7.07
N LYS A 442 22.65 -16.21 6.34
CA LYS A 442 22.91 -16.47 4.92
C LYS A 442 22.46 -15.29 4.06
N ASN A 443 23.13 -15.12 2.93
CA ASN A 443 22.61 -14.26 1.87
C ASN A 443 21.35 -14.88 1.27
N MET A 444 20.38 -14.04 0.95
CA MET A 444 19.08 -14.44 0.41
C MET A 444 18.97 -14.00 -1.05
N PHE A 445 18.26 -14.79 -1.84
CA PHE A 445 17.81 -14.41 -3.16
C PHE A 445 16.31 -14.63 -3.25
N PHE A 446 15.58 -13.64 -3.74
CA PHE A 446 14.15 -13.69 -3.96
C PHE A 446 13.86 -13.24 -5.39
N THR A 447 12.93 -13.90 -6.08
CA THR A 447 12.47 -13.46 -7.40
C THR A 447 10.99 -13.72 -7.55
N GLY A 448 10.35 -12.87 -8.34
CA GLY A 448 8.91 -12.88 -8.53
C GLY A 448 8.50 -12.58 -9.95
N VAL A 449 7.43 -13.22 -10.40
CA VAL A 449 6.71 -12.85 -11.62
C VAL A 449 5.26 -12.61 -11.27
N THR A 450 4.76 -11.41 -11.56
CA THR A 450 3.37 -11.01 -11.34
C THR A 450 2.66 -10.78 -12.67
N ALA A 451 1.46 -11.33 -12.82
CA ALA A 451 0.52 -11.00 -13.87
C ALA A 451 -0.80 -10.56 -13.24
N GLN A 452 -1.35 -9.46 -13.73
CA GLN A 452 -2.58 -8.89 -13.18
C GLN A 452 -3.49 -8.38 -14.28
N ILE A 453 -4.78 -8.68 -14.13
CA ILE A 453 -5.86 -8.23 -15.00
C ILE A 453 -6.85 -7.44 -14.16
N LYS A 454 -7.19 -6.23 -14.58
CA LYS A 454 -8.26 -5.42 -14.00
C LYS A 454 -9.34 -5.24 -15.05
N PHE A 455 -10.60 -5.26 -14.63
CA PHE A 455 -11.72 -5.02 -15.53
C PHE A 455 -12.77 -4.16 -14.89
#